data_AF-A0AAV5FJJ9-F1
#
_entry.id   AF-A0AAV5FJJ9-F1
#
_cell.length_a   1.000
_cell.length_b   1.000
_cell.length_c   1.000
_cell.angle_alpha   90.00
_cell.angle_beta   90.00
_cell.angle_gamma   90.00
#
_symmetry.space_group_name_H-M   'P 1'
#
loop_
_entity.id
_entity.type
_entity.pdbx_description
1 polymer ?
#
loop_
_entity_poly.entity_id
_entity_poly.type
_entity_poly.pdbx_seq_one_letter_code
_entity_poly.pdbx_strand_id
1 'polypeptide(L)'
;MALASRPLPRPHLLRLLPRLASLSTSSSSPDPRELLRIIERILHAPDPAFGAAQSREHLDHSRSATSSSSLQTLLERNAGLTTAESTSLLRRLPAACIHHRLGRLLGELAALRIQGGEIKAVLASDPDGLLAMGPGEPTCLLELLGELRCRKAVKDQVLARGALRAAVTARRRVELLHVHGLTRREALRVLATEPRVMVYPLEDVERKLDFLVNTMGFEASWLVQYPEFLGVNLDNWIIPRHNVIEHLRSIGGLGDPVEMKHYVQFSRQRFYNMFVKPYPECERIFGGTVREKRGQTMRRRLPTGLWKLFMPVKHERTEEEVKNMKIVVESLR
;
A
#
# COMPACT_ATOMS: atom_id res chain seq x y z
N MET A 1 -45.18 0.96 -39.57
CA MET A 1 -45.22 1.76 -38.33
C MET A 1 -43.97 1.46 -37.50
N ALA A 2 -42.82 2.00 -37.94
CA ALA A 2 -41.52 1.77 -37.33
C ALA A 2 -41.26 2.86 -36.28
N LEU A 3 -41.16 2.47 -35.00
CA LEU A 3 -40.80 3.36 -33.90
C LEU A 3 -39.28 3.52 -33.88
N ALA A 4 -38.83 4.68 -34.33
CA ALA A 4 -37.43 5.10 -34.27
C ALA A 4 -37.02 5.35 -32.80
N SER A 5 -36.06 4.56 -32.32
CA SER A 5 -35.35 4.77 -31.06
C SER A 5 -34.52 6.06 -31.15
N ARG A 6 -34.94 7.09 -30.41
CA ARG A 6 -34.20 8.36 -30.29
C ARG A 6 -32.91 8.12 -29.49
N PRO A 7 -31.74 8.58 -29.96
CA PRO A 7 -30.52 8.51 -29.17
C PRO A 7 -30.59 9.51 -28.00
N LEU A 8 -30.24 9.05 -26.80
CA LEU A 8 -30.13 9.87 -25.60
C LEU A 8 -29.03 10.93 -25.77
N PRO A 9 -29.19 12.14 -25.19
CA PRO A 9 -28.21 13.21 -25.32
C PRO A 9 -26.92 12.83 -24.57
N ARG A 10 -25.81 12.79 -25.29
CA ARG A 10 -24.46 12.55 -24.75
C ARG A 10 -24.01 13.78 -23.93
N PRO A 11 -23.79 13.69 -22.61
CA PRO A 11 -23.19 14.79 -21.88
C PRO A 11 -21.67 14.71 -22.05
N HIS A 12 -21.12 15.53 -22.95
CA HIS A 12 -19.67 15.72 -23.11
C HIS A 12 -19.11 16.51 -21.90
N LEU A 13 -18.95 15.84 -20.76
CA LEU A 13 -18.53 16.50 -19.50
C LEU A 13 -17.02 16.57 -19.27
N LEU A 14 -16.20 15.98 -20.14
CA LEU A 14 -14.74 16.00 -19.95
C LEU A 14 -14.04 17.15 -20.70
N ARG A 15 -14.79 17.96 -21.46
CA ARG A 15 -14.23 19.13 -22.17
C ARG A 15 -14.13 20.41 -21.35
N LEU A 16 -14.58 20.42 -20.09
CA LEU A 16 -14.51 21.61 -19.22
C LEU A 16 -13.65 21.34 -17.99
N LEU A 17 -12.39 20.95 -18.21
CA LEU A 17 -11.34 21.14 -17.23
C LEU A 17 -10.68 22.50 -17.51
N PRO A 18 -10.71 23.47 -16.58
CA PRO A 18 -9.78 24.57 -16.63
C PRO A 18 -8.38 23.98 -16.50
N ARG A 19 -7.46 24.36 -17.40
CA ARG A 19 -6.02 24.22 -17.16
C ARG A 19 -5.71 24.95 -15.86
N LEU A 20 -5.61 24.21 -14.76
CA LEU A 20 -5.18 24.76 -13.49
C LEU A 20 -3.70 25.09 -13.60
N ALA A 21 -3.42 26.38 -13.71
CA ALA A 21 -2.14 26.97 -13.41
C ALA A 21 -1.67 26.50 -12.03
N SER A 22 -0.39 26.18 -11.96
CA SER A 22 0.36 25.81 -10.77
C SER A 22 0.05 26.71 -9.58
N LEU A 23 -0.68 26.18 -8.59
CA LEU A 23 -0.73 26.77 -7.27
C LEU A 23 0.49 26.28 -6.49
N SER A 24 1.46 27.18 -6.37
CA SER A 24 2.63 27.09 -5.53
C SER A 24 2.21 26.89 -4.07
N THR A 25 2.29 25.65 -3.58
CA THR A 25 2.34 25.37 -2.15
C THR A 25 3.79 25.35 -1.73
N SER A 26 4.19 26.36 -0.97
CA SER A 26 5.46 26.44 -0.25
C SER A 26 5.53 25.34 0.82
N SER A 27 6.05 24.19 0.45
CA SER A 27 6.75 23.28 1.34
C SER A 27 7.71 22.50 0.44
N SER A 28 9.01 22.67 0.66
CA SER A 28 10.09 22.11 -0.15
C SER A 28 9.84 20.63 -0.46
N SER A 29 9.48 20.34 -1.72
CA SER A 29 9.52 18.98 -2.22
C SER A 29 10.99 18.58 -2.31
N PRO A 30 11.38 17.35 -1.94
CA PRO A 30 12.71 16.88 -2.26
C PRO A 30 12.81 16.82 -3.78
N ASP A 31 13.89 17.38 -4.31
CA ASP A 31 14.16 17.47 -5.73
C ASP A 31 14.25 16.03 -6.29
N PRO A 32 13.54 15.66 -7.37
CA PRO A 32 13.59 14.31 -7.94
C PRO A 32 15.02 13.88 -8.32
N ARG A 33 15.92 14.86 -8.45
CA ARG A 33 17.36 14.67 -8.66
C ARG A 33 18.11 14.18 -7.42
N GLU A 34 17.68 14.53 -6.21
CA GLU A 34 18.30 13.99 -4.98
C GLU A 34 17.89 12.55 -4.73
N LEU A 35 16.64 12.18 -5.00
CA LEU A 35 16.21 10.78 -4.97
C LEU A 35 16.92 9.95 -6.05
N LEU A 36 17.11 10.52 -7.26
CA LEU A 36 17.93 9.88 -8.29
C LEU A 36 19.41 9.78 -7.90
N ARG A 37 19.99 10.76 -7.20
CA ARG A 37 21.38 10.69 -6.69
C ARG A 37 21.56 9.69 -5.55
N ILE A 38 20.57 9.57 -4.67
CA ILE A 38 20.56 8.55 -3.61
C ILE A 38 20.46 7.17 -4.27
N ILE A 39 19.58 7.02 -5.25
CA ILE A 39 19.42 5.78 -6.03
C ILE A 39 20.67 5.47 -6.88
N GLU A 40 21.33 6.46 -7.49
CA GLU A 40 22.61 6.30 -8.21
C GLU A 40 23.75 5.88 -7.28
N ARG A 41 23.84 6.46 -6.06
CA ARG A 41 24.79 6.00 -5.03
C ARG A 41 24.52 4.57 -4.57
N ILE A 42 23.25 4.15 -4.56
CA ILE A 42 22.81 2.80 -4.17
C ILE A 42 23.11 1.76 -5.26
N LEU A 43 23.34 2.17 -6.52
CA LEU A 43 23.49 1.27 -7.67
C LEU A 43 24.87 1.31 -8.34
N HIS A 44 25.82 2.09 -7.82
CA HIS A 44 27.21 2.14 -8.29
C HIS A 44 28.21 1.42 -7.37
N ALA A 45 27.75 0.52 -6.49
CA ALA A 45 28.61 -0.59 -6.08
C ALA A 45 28.79 -1.50 -7.31
N PRO A 46 30.03 -1.83 -7.72
CA PRO A 46 30.27 -2.48 -9.01
C PRO A 46 29.69 -3.90 -8.99
N ASP A 47 28.89 -4.25 -9.99
CA ASP A 47 28.55 -5.63 -10.29
C ASP A 47 29.85 -6.39 -10.69
N PRO A 48 30.13 -7.58 -10.13
CA PRO A 48 31.26 -8.37 -10.57
C PRO A 48 30.85 -9.15 -11.83
N ALA A 49 31.00 -8.51 -13.00
CA ALA A 49 30.99 -9.22 -14.28
C ALA A 49 32.38 -9.78 -14.57
N PHE A 50 32.40 -11.11 -14.70
CA PHE A 50 33.41 -11.96 -15.34
C PHE A 50 34.30 -11.26 -16.38
N GLY A 51 35.61 -11.26 -16.15
CA GLY A 51 36.64 -10.88 -17.12
C GLY A 51 38.02 -11.33 -16.61
N ALA A 52 38.67 -12.19 -17.37
CA ALA A 52 39.86 -12.94 -17.00
C ALA A 52 41.05 -12.09 -16.53
N ALA A 53 41.64 -12.46 -15.39
CA ALA A 53 43.04 -12.20 -15.08
C ALA A 53 43.59 -13.40 -14.31
N GLN A 54 44.29 -14.27 -15.04
CA GLN A 54 45.21 -15.23 -14.46
C GLN A 54 46.33 -14.45 -13.79
N SER A 55 46.53 -14.65 -12.49
CA SER A 55 47.82 -14.53 -11.84
C SER A 55 47.81 -15.40 -10.59
N ARG A 56 48.60 -16.47 -10.70
CA ARG A 56 48.98 -17.44 -9.69
C ARG A 56 49.20 -16.80 -8.31
N GLU A 57 48.50 -17.31 -7.31
CA GLU A 57 49.10 -17.49 -5.99
C GLU A 57 48.99 -18.96 -5.58
N HIS A 58 50.13 -19.42 -5.07
CA HIS A 58 50.48 -20.79 -4.78
C HIS A 58 49.62 -21.39 -3.66
N LEU A 59 49.39 -22.69 -3.79
CA LEU A 59 49.01 -23.68 -2.78
C LEU A 59 48.70 -23.16 -1.37
N ASP A 60 47.42 -23.30 -0.98
CA ASP A 60 47.10 -24.09 0.21
C ASP A 60 45.79 -24.85 0.01
N HIS A 61 45.92 -26.16 -0.21
CA HIS A 61 44.80 -27.09 -0.17
C HIS A 61 44.43 -27.35 1.28
N SER A 62 43.61 -26.48 1.87
CA SER A 62 42.95 -26.74 3.15
C SER A 62 41.45 -26.88 2.93
N ARG A 63 41.03 -28.14 2.74
CA ARG A 63 39.65 -28.59 2.91
C ARG A 63 39.08 -27.96 4.19
N SER A 64 38.01 -27.19 4.10
CA SER A 64 37.13 -26.99 5.26
C SER A 64 35.76 -27.59 4.94
N ALA A 65 35.62 -28.86 5.31
CA ALA A 65 34.37 -29.31 5.88
C ALA A 65 34.08 -28.38 7.06
N THR A 66 33.27 -27.34 6.84
CA THR A 66 32.72 -26.54 7.93
C THR A 66 31.69 -27.44 8.60
N SER A 67 32.18 -28.19 9.58
CA SER A 67 31.43 -29.13 10.39
C SER A 67 30.16 -28.47 10.92
N SER A 68 29.06 -29.22 10.98
CA SER A 68 27.78 -28.79 11.58
C SER A 68 27.96 -28.10 12.94
N SER A 69 29.01 -28.44 13.70
CA SER A 69 29.39 -27.82 14.97
C SER A 69 29.80 -26.35 14.86
N SER A 70 30.53 -25.93 13.82
CA SER A 70 30.96 -24.54 13.65
C SER A 70 29.80 -23.58 13.35
N LEU A 71 28.69 -24.08 12.83
CA LEU A 71 27.50 -23.28 12.58
C LEU A 71 26.56 -23.23 13.77
N GLN A 72 26.49 -24.32 14.54
CA GLN A 72 25.79 -24.32 15.82
C GLN A 72 26.39 -23.26 16.74
N THR A 73 27.72 -23.17 16.81
CA THR A 73 28.40 -22.12 17.60
C THR A 73 28.16 -20.71 17.05
N LEU A 74 28.05 -20.52 15.73
CA LEU A 74 27.70 -19.21 15.14
C LEU A 74 26.24 -18.80 15.38
N LEU A 75 25.32 -19.76 15.37
CA LEU A 75 23.90 -19.52 15.68
C LEU A 75 23.69 -19.26 17.18
N GLU A 76 24.40 -19.98 18.04
CA GLU A 76 24.45 -19.71 19.48
C GLU A 76 24.98 -18.30 19.75
N ARG A 77 26.10 -17.92 19.11
CA ARG A 77 26.75 -16.62 19.31
C ARG A 77 25.92 -15.44 18.82
N ASN A 78 25.24 -15.56 17.67
CA ASN A 78 24.55 -14.42 17.05
C ASN A 78 23.04 -14.39 17.31
N ALA A 79 22.39 -15.55 17.43
CA ALA A 79 20.95 -15.66 17.59
C ALA A 79 20.51 -16.18 18.97
N GLY A 80 21.44 -16.64 19.82
CA GLY A 80 21.11 -17.18 21.15
C GLY A 80 20.27 -18.46 21.10
N LEU A 81 20.35 -19.20 20.00
CA LEU A 81 19.66 -20.49 19.82
C LEU A 81 20.32 -21.56 20.68
N THR A 82 19.51 -22.47 21.24
CA THR A 82 20.06 -23.67 21.90
C THR A 82 20.55 -24.68 20.86
N THR A 83 21.50 -25.55 21.25
CA THR A 83 22.03 -26.65 20.40
C THR A 83 20.92 -27.53 19.81
N ALA A 84 19.84 -27.75 20.56
CA ALA A 84 18.67 -28.52 20.10
C ALA A 84 17.82 -27.77 19.06
N GLU A 85 17.66 -26.45 19.21
CA GLU A 85 16.93 -25.62 18.26
C GLU A 85 17.72 -25.45 16.95
N SER A 86 19.04 -25.23 17.04
CA SER A 86 19.90 -25.10 15.88
C SER A 86 19.98 -26.39 15.06
N THR A 87 20.05 -27.56 15.72
CA THR A 87 19.97 -28.87 15.04
C THR A 87 18.60 -29.10 14.37
N SER A 88 17.50 -28.72 15.02
CA SER A 88 16.15 -28.81 14.45
C SER A 88 15.96 -27.90 13.22
N LEU A 89 16.48 -26.66 13.27
CA LEU A 89 16.46 -25.74 12.14
C LEU A 89 17.31 -26.24 10.97
N LEU A 90 18.52 -26.75 11.24
CA LEU A 90 19.39 -27.32 10.21
C LEU A 90 18.78 -28.54 9.53
N ARG A 91 17.99 -29.35 10.25
CA ARG A 91 17.25 -30.48 9.67
C ARG A 91 16.07 -30.05 8.78
N ARG A 92 15.44 -28.91 9.08
CA ARG A 92 14.33 -28.35 8.30
C ARG A 92 14.78 -27.68 7.01
N LEU A 93 16.06 -27.40 6.86
CA LEU A 93 16.62 -26.63 5.77
C LEU A 93 17.35 -27.51 4.75
N PRO A 94 17.17 -27.30 3.43
CA PRO A 94 17.81 -28.14 2.40
C PRO A 94 19.34 -27.92 2.33
N ALA A 95 20.10 -28.95 2.71
CA ALA A 95 21.52 -28.88 3.12
C ALA A 95 22.58 -28.38 2.10
N ALA A 96 22.27 -28.10 0.84
CA ALA A 96 23.32 -28.10 -0.19
C ALA A 96 24.16 -26.80 -0.35
N CYS A 97 23.71 -25.61 0.11
CA CYS A 97 24.43 -24.34 -0.12
C CYS A 97 24.38 -23.32 1.04
N ILE A 98 23.85 -23.73 2.20
CA ILE A 98 23.37 -22.84 3.26
C ILE A 98 24.50 -22.27 4.12
N HIS A 99 25.60 -23.00 4.28
CA HIS A 99 26.54 -22.79 5.37
C HIS A 99 27.37 -21.51 5.25
N HIS A 100 27.90 -21.22 4.06
CA HIS A 100 28.67 -19.98 3.84
C HIS A 100 27.77 -18.74 3.71
N ARG A 101 26.55 -18.90 3.19
CA ARG A 101 25.59 -17.79 3.04
C ARG A 101 25.02 -17.38 4.40
N LEU A 102 24.63 -18.36 5.22
CA LEU A 102 24.12 -18.12 6.57
C LEU A 102 25.19 -17.48 7.45
N GLY A 103 26.44 -17.96 7.39
CA GLY A 103 27.55 -17.34 8.13
C GLY A 103 27.77 -15.87 7.76
N ARG A 104 27.72 -15.55 6.46
CA ARG A 104 27.83 -14.16 5.96
C ARG A 104 26.65 -13.30 6.39
N LEU A 105 25.43 -13.78 6.19
CA LEU A 105 24.21 -13.07 6.61
C LEU A 105 24.20 -12.79 8.11
N LEU A 106 24.56 -13.78 8.95
CA LEU A 106 24.66 -13.56 10.40
C LEU A 106 25.72 -12.52 10.77
N GLY A 107 26.84 -12.49 10.04
CA GLY A 107 27.85 -11.42 10.19
C GLY A 107 27.31 -10.04 9.85
N GLU A 108 26.55 -9.91 8.74
CA GLU A 108 25.90 -8.65 8.35
C GLU A 108 24.84 -8.22 9.39
N LEU A 109 24.00 -9.14 9.85
CA LEU A 109 22.98 -8.85 10.87
C LEU A 109 23.59 -8.46 12.22
N ALA A 110 24.72 -9.07 12.58
CA ALA A 110 25.50 -8.68 13.77
C ALA A 110 26.08 -7.28 13.63
N ALA A 111 26.60 -6.91 12.45
CA ALA A 111 27.08 -5.55 12.17
C ALA A 111 25.95 -4.51 12.28
N LEU A 112 24.72 -4.89 11.92
CA LEU A 112 23.52 -4.06 12.03
C LEU A 112 22.92 -4.00 13.44
N ARG A 113 23.58 -4.63 14.43
CA ARG A 113 23.16 -4.68 15.86
C ARG A 113 21.75 -5.22 16.09
N ILE A 114 21.29 -6.13 15.24
CA ILE A 114 19.99 -6.77 15.43
C ILE A 114 20.07 -7.73 16.63
N GLN A 115 19.08 -7.67 17.51
CA GLN A 115 19.04 -8.54 18.68
C GLN A 115 18.88 -10.01 18.26
N GLY A 116 19.62 -10.91 18.90
CA GLY A 116 19.54 -12.35 18.62
C GLY A 116 18.12 -12.92 18.78
N GLY A 117 17.31 -12.33 19.67
CA GLY A 117 15.89 -12.68 19.83
C GLY A 117 15.04 -12.43 18.57
N GLU A 118 15.30 -11.36 17.81
CA GLU A 118 14.61 -11.12 16.53
C GLU A 118 15.03 -12.15 15.48
N ILE A 119 16.33 -12.47 15.44
CA ILE A 119 16.87 -13.47 14.51
C ILE A 119 16.23 -14.84 14.80
N LYS A 120 16.13 -15.22 16.07
CA LYS A 120 15.46 -16.46 16.50
C LYS A 120 13.98 -16.48 16.11
N ALA A 121 13.25 -15.38 16.31
CA ALA A 121 11.83 -15.29 15.97
C ALA A 121 11.58 -15.40 14.45
N VAL A 122 12.46 -14.81 13.64
CA VAL A 122 12.39 -14.90 12.18
C VAL A 122 12.75 -16.30 11.69
N LEU A 123 13.83 -16.89 12.19
CA LEU A 123 14.20 -18.27 11.85
C LEU A 123 13.12 -19.29 12.21
N ALA A 124 12.38 -19.07 13.30
CA ALA A 124 11.26 -19.94 13.67
C ALA A 124 10.04 -19.78 12.76
N SER A 125 9.81 -18.56 12.24
CA SER A 125 8.61 -18.23 11.45
C SER A 125 8.80 -18.45 9.96
N ASP A 126 9.89 -17.92 9.40
CA ASP A 126 10.17 -17.88 7.96
C ASP A 126 11.69 -17.96 7.71
N PRO A 127 12.27 -19.18 7.79
CA PRO A 127 13.69 -19.35 7.58
C PRO A 127 14.08 -19.21 6.11
N ASP A 128 13.21 -19.58 5.18
CA ASP A 128 13.48 -19.52 3.74
C ASP A 128 13.56 -18.07 3.26
N GLY A 129 12.66 -17.20 3.73
CA GLY A 129 12.67 -15.78 3.41
C GLY A 129 13.90 -15.04 3.93
N LEU A 130 14.45 -15.47 5.07
CA LEU A 130 15.70 -14.92 5.61
C LEU A 130 16.93 -15.44 4.85
N LEU A 131 16.98 -16.75 4.58
CA LEU A 131 18.14 -17.38 3.94
C LEU A 131 18.29 -17.05 2.47
N ALA A 132 17.18 -16.76 1.80
CA ALA A 132 17.25 -16.41 0.40
C ALA A 132 17.88 -15.01 0.19
N MET A 133 18.15 -14.22 1.25
CA MET A 133 18.57 -12.82 1.11
C MET A 133 19.97 -12.80 0.53
N GLY A 134 20.17 -11.94 -0.48
CA GLY A 134 21.47 -11.60 -0.99
C GLY A 134 22.30 -10.81 0.04
N PRO A 135 23.63 -10.76 -0.11
CA PRO A 135 24.46 -9.89 0.71
C PRO A 135 24.05 -8.43 0.52
N GLY A 136 23.96 -7.66 1.60
CA GLY A 136 23.60 -6.23 1.58
C GLY A 136 22.11 -5.91 1.38
N GLU A 137 21.29 -6.86 0.91
CA GLU A 137 19.83 -6.74 0.91
C GLU A 137 19.24 -6.47 2.31
N PRO A 138 19.67 -7.15 3.41
CA PRO A 138 19.12 -6.84 4.73
C PRO A 138 19.41 -5.40 5.16
N THR A 139 20.61 -4.88 4.86
CA THR A 139 20.97 -3.47 5.12
C THR A 139 20.06 -2.52 4.35
N CYS A 140 19.91 -2.74 3.04
CA CYS A 140 19.08 -1.89 2.17
C CYS A 140 17.61 -1.85 2.61
N LEU A 141 17.05 -3.01 3.00
CA LEU A 141 15.66 -3.09 3.45
C LEU A 141 15.45 -2.42 4.82
N LEU A 142 16.42 -2.52 5.73
CA LEU A 142 16.34 -1.83 7.03
C LEU A 142 16.50 -0.31 6.89
N GLU A 143 17.38 0.15 6.01
CA GLU A 143 17.50 1.58 5.67
C GLU A 143 16.17 2.10 5.11
N LEU A 144 15.58 1.38 4.15
CA LEU A 144 14.26 1.69 3.61
C LEU A 144 13.21 1.81 4.73
N LEU A 145 13.14 0.85 5.65
CA LEU A 145 12.21 0.86 6.79
C LEU A 145 12.44 2.05 7.73
N GLY A 146 13.69 2.47 7.91
CA GLY A 146 14.07 3.67 8.64
C GLY A 146 13.52 4.95 7.98
N GLU A 147 13.68 5.04 6.66
CA GLU A 147 13.34 6.20 5.82
C GLU A 147 11.84 6.32 5.48
N LEU A 148 11.00 5.33 5.84
CA LEU A 148 9.57 5.38 5.56
C LEU A 148 8.90 6.62 6.17
N ARG A 149 8.49 7.55 5.30
CA ARG A 149 7.70 8.73 5.64
C ARG A 149 6.22 8.39 5.63
N CYS A 150 5.77 7.66 6.65
CA CYS A 150 4.37 7.23 6.77
C CYS A 150 3.71 7.64 8.09
N ARG A 151 2.39 7.45 8.19
CA ARG A 151 1.65 7.67 9.44
C ARG A 151 2.23 6.77 10.53
N LYS A 152 2.44 7.31 11.74
CA LYS A 152 3.00 6.58 12.89
C LYS A 152 2.32 5.22 13.10
N ALA A 153 0.99 5.18 13.08
CA ALA A 153 0.23 3.93 13.22
C ALA A 153 0.59 2.85 12.19
N VAL A 154 0.88 3.22 10.93
CA VAL A 154 1.29 2.25 9.90
C VAL A 154 2.72 1.80 10.15
N LYS A 155 3.63 2.73 10.52
CA LYS A 155 5.01 2.39 10.89
C LYS A 155 5.05 1.43 12.07
N ASP A 156 4.25 1.71 13.10
CA ASP A 156 4.14 0.89 14.30
C ASP A 156 3.58 -0.49 13.97
N GLN A 157 2.56 -0.59 13.09
CA GLN A 157 2.02 -1.88 12.64
C GLN A 157 3.03 -2.72 11.86
N VAL A 158 3.82 -2.09 10.98
CA VAL A 158 4.86 -2.78 10.20
C VAL A 158 5.99 -3.27 11.12
N LEU A 159 6.43 -2.44 12.07
CA LEU A 159 7.53 -2.74 12.97
C LEU A 159 7.11 -3.51 14.24
N ALA A 160 5.81 -3.73 14.47
CA ALA A 160 5.28 -4.38 15.67
C ALA A 160 5.90 -5.76 15.95
N ARG A 161 6.34 -6.47 14.92
CA ARG A 161 6.91 -7.82 15.01
C ARG A 161 8.44 -7.85 14.90
N GLY A 162 9.10 -6.71 14.93
CA GLY A 162 10.56 -6.56 14.78
C GLY A 162 10.98 -6.07 13.40
N ALA A 163 12.11 -5.34 13.36
CA ALA A 163 12.61 -4.73 12.13
C ALA A 163 13.09 -5.78 11.12
N LEU A 164 13.76 -6.83 11.58
CA LEU A 164 14.21 -7.91 10.69
C LEU A 164 13.04 -8.65 10.04
N ARG A 165 11.95 -8.86 10.79
CA ARG A 165 10.75 -9.52 10.24
C ARG A 165 10.04 -8.64 9.22
N ALA A 166 9.98 -7.34 9.46
CA ALA A 166 9.49 -6.38 8.49
C ALA A 166 10.34 -6.39 7.21
N ALA A 167 11.67 -6.49 7.32
CA ALA A 167 12.56 -6.58 6.16
C ALA A 167 12.31 -7.85 5.32
N VAL A 168 12.19 -9.02 5.96
CA VAL A 168 11.82 -10.27 5.24
C VAL A 168 10.45 -10.15 4.57
N THR A 169 9.49 -9.51 5.24
CA THR A 169 8.16 -9.26 4.67
C THR A 169 8.24 -8.33 3.45
N ALA A 170 8.98 -7.23 3.56
CA ALA A 170 9.20 -6.27 2.48
C ALA A 170 9.83 -6.96 1.27
N ARG A 171 10.82 -7.82 1.50
CA ARG A 171 11.45 -8.60 0.43
C ARG A 171 10.45 -9.48 -0.32
N ARG A 172 9.61 -10.25 0.38
CA ARG A 172 8.59 -11.07 -0.27
C ARG A 172 7.64 -10.22 -1.14
N ARG A 173 7.35 -8.98 -0.72
CA ARG A 173 6.56 -8.03 -1.53
C ARG A 173 7.33 -7.55 -2.76
N VAL A 174 8.63 -7.27 -2.64
CA VAL A 174 9.50 -6.93 -3.77
C VAL A 174 9.53 -8.06 -4.79
N GLU A 175 9.70 -9.31 -4.33
CA GLU A 175 9.73 -10.49 -5.20
C GLU A 175 8.40 -10.71 -5.91
N LEU A 176 7.27 -10.58 -5.19
CA LEU A 176 5.94 -10.64 -5.78
C LEU A 176 5.79 -9.59 -6.90
N LEU A 177 6.07 -8.32 -6.59
CA LEU A 177 5.98 -7.23 -7.56
C LEU A 177 6.90 -7.45 -8.77
N HIS A 178 8.07 -8.05 -8.55
CA HIS A 178 9.02 -8.38 -9.59
C HIS A 178 8.49 -9.45 -10.56
N VAL A 179 7.84 -10.49 -10.04
CA VAL A 179 7.18 -11.53 -10.86
C VAL A 179 6.08 -10.92 -11.74
N HIS A 180 5.37 -9.91 -11.26
CA HIS A 180 4.34 -9.19 -12.04
C HIS A 180 4.90 -8.09 -12.98
N GLY A 181 6.23 -8.05 -13.21
CA GLY A 181 6.84 -7.23 -14.25
C GLY A 181 7.46 -5.91 -13.79
N LEU A 182 7.55 -5.65 -12.49
CA LEU A 182 8.27 -4.47 -11.98
C LEU A 182 9.77 -4.76 -11.82
N THR A 183 10.61 -3.74 -11.98
CA THR A 183 12.01 -3.85 -11.57
C THR A 183 12.12 -3.82 -10.04
N ARG A 184 13.14 -4.46 -9.44
CA ARG A 184 13.36 -4.40 -7.98
C ARG A 184 13.42 -2.96 -7.46
N ARG A 185 14.00 -2.05 -8.24
CA ARG A 185 14.09 -0.62 -7.93
C ARG A 185 12.71 0.05 -7.87
N GLU A 186 11.82 -0.29 -8.80
CA GLU A 186 10.44 0.21 -8.79
C GLU A 186 9.63 -0.39 -7.65
N ALA A 187 9.78 -1.68 -7.39
CA ALA A 187 9.10 -2.34 -6.28
C ALA A 187 9.48 -1.73 -4.92
N LEU A 188 10.75 -1.42 -4.70
CA LEU A 188 11.20 -0.70 -3.50
C LEU A 188 10.60 0.71 -3.41
N ARG A 189 10.50 1.44 -4.53
CA ARG A 189 9.84 2.76 -4.58
C ARG A 189 8.36 2.69 -4.25
N VAL A 190 7.67 1.65 -4.73
CA VAL A 190 6.26 1.40 -4.41
C VAL A 190 6.08 1.14 -2.91
N LEU A 191 6.92 0.29 -2.32
CA LEU A 191 6.89 0.00 -0.88
C LEU A 191 7.22 1.22 -0.01
N ALA A 192 8.17 2.05 -0.45
CA ALA A 192 8.52 3.29 0.24
C ALA A 192 7.32 4.25 0.30
N THR A 193 6.56 4.33 -0.80
CA THR A 193 5.43 5.24 -0.95
C THR A 193 4.17 4.71 -0.28
N GLU A 194 3.91 3.41 -0.38
CA GLU A 194 2.73 2.75 0.18
C GLU A 194 3.12 1.59 1.10
N PRO A 195 3.51 1.86 2.37
CA PRO A 195 3.95 0.81 3.28
C PRO A 195 2.81 -0.09 3.78
N ARG A 196 1.54 0.26 3.54
CA ARG A 196 0.40 -0.61 3.92
C ARG A 196 0.44 -1.96 3.21
N VAL A 197 1.14 -2.06 2.08
CA VAL A 197 1.36 -3.33 1.36
C VAL A 197 2.03 -4.40 2.24
N MET A 198 2.85 -3.99 3.21
CA MET A 198 3.47 -4.90 4.17
C MET A 198 2.53 -5.36 5.29
N VAL A 199 1.45 -4.60 5.54
CA VAL A 199 0.46 -4.91 6.58
C VAL A 199 -0.59 -5.90 6.05
N TYR A 200 -0.98 -5.78 4.79
CA TYR A 200 -1.91 -6.71 4.16
C TYR A 200 -1.31 -8.12 4.01
N PRO A 201 -2.13 -9.18 4.09
CA PRO A 201 -1.65 -10.53 3.82
C PRO A 201 -1.18 -10.66 2.37
N LEU A 202 -0.23 -11.57 2.12
CA LEU A 202 0.40 -11.72 0.81
C LEU A 202 -0.64 -12.05 -0.28
N GLU A 203 -1.58 -12.93 0.03
CA GLU A 203 -2.68 -13.34 -0.85
C GLU A 203 -3.54 -12.16 -1.32
N ASP A 204 -3.81 -11.19 -0.45
CA ASP A 204 -4.59 -10.01 -0.83
C ASP A 204 -3.82 -9.08 -1.77
N VAL A 205 -2.49 -9.02 -1.64
CA VAL A 205 -1.65 -8.24 -2.54
C VAL A 205 -1.58 -8.91 -3.91
N GLU A 206 -1.39 -10.22 -3.94
CA GLU A 206 -1.39 -11.02 -5.17
C GLU A 206 -2.73 -10.90 -5.91
N ARG A 207 -3.85 -11.08 -5.22
CA ARG A 207 -5.19 -10.86 -5.80
C ARG A 207 -5.39 -9.46 -6.38
N LYS A 208 -4.82 -8.42 -5.75
CA LYS A 208 -4.88 -7.05 -6.30
C LYS A 208 -4.05 -6.93 -7.57
N LEU A 209 -2.87 -7.53 -7.62
CA LEU A 209 -2.01 -7.52 -8.81
C LEU A 209 -2.64 -8.30 -9.97
N ASP A 210 -3.20 -9.47 -9.69
CA ASP A 210 -3.92 -10.26 -10.68
C ASP A 210 -5.13 -9.50 -11.23
N PHE A 211 -5.90 -8.86 -10.37
CA PHE A 211 -7.04 -8.05 -10.82
C PHE A 211 -6.60 -6.86 -11.68
N LEU A 212 -5.49 -6.20 -11.31
CA LEU A 212 -4.94 -5.08 -12.06
C LEU A 212 -4.53 -5.49 -13.48
N VAL A 213 -3.74 -6.56 -13.59
CA VAL A 213 -3.13 -7.00 -14.85
C VAL A 213 -4.14 -7.76 -15.70
N ASN A 214 -4.81 -8.76 -15.13
CA ASN A 214 -5.66 -9.67 -15.88
C ASN A 214 -7.07 -9.12 -16.11
N THR A 215 -7.66 -8.45 -15.13
CA THR A 215 -9.05 -7.96 -15.23
C THR A 215 -9.12 -6.53 -15.76
N MET A 216 -8.32 -5.62 -15.20
CA MET A 216 -8.37 -4.21 -15.62
C MET A 216 -7.53 -3.92 -16.87
N GLY A 217 -6.60 -4.82 -17.23
CA GLY A 217 -5.72 -4.66 -18.40
C GLY A 217 -4.66 -3.56 -18.23
N PHE A 218 -4.33 -3.17 -16.99
CA PHE A 218 -3.27 -2.20 -16.73
C PHE A 218 -1.93 -2.92 -16.54
N GLU A 219 -0.86 -2.31 -17.05
CA GLU A 219 0.50 -2.75 -16.74
C GLU A 219 0.86 -2.49 -15.27
N ALA A 220 1.69 -3.37 -14.69
CA ALA A 220 2.19 -3.20 -13.32
C ALA A 220 3.03 -1.92 -13.15
N SER A 221 3.62 -1.39 -14.23
CA SER A 221 4.36 -0.13 -14.26
C SER A 221 3.55 1.06 -13.71
N TRP A 222 2.22 1.04 -13.89
CA TRP A 222 1.32 2.06 -13.35
C TRP A 222 1.31 2.14 -11.82
N LEU A 223 1.68 1.06 -11.11
CA LEU A 223 1.77 1.05 -9.66
C LEU A 223 2.86 1.97 -9.13
N VAL A 224 3.88 2.28 -9.94
CA VAL A 224 4.91 3.26 -9.58
C VAL A 224 4.32 4.66 -9.50
N GLN A 225 3.36 4.98 -10.38
CA GLN A 225 2.68 6.27 -10.41
C GLN A 225 1.52 6.33 -9.40
N TYR A 226 0.83 5.21 -9.18
CA TYR A 226 -0.35 5.11 -8.31
C TYR A 226 -0.23 3.96 -7.31
N PRO A 227 0.74 4.03 -6.38
CA PRO A 227 0.97 2.96 -5.40
C PRO A 227 -0.20 2.80 -4.43
N GLU A 228 -1.06 3.82 -4.27
CA GLU A 228 -2.21 3.77 -3.37
C GLU A 228 -3.25 2.73 -3.80
N PHE A 229 -3.18 2.22 -5.04
CA PHE A 229 -3.97 1.07 -5.49
C PHE A 229 -3.80 -0.14 -4.58
N LEU A 230 -2.57 -0.44 -4.15
CA LEU A 230 -2.30 -1.56 -3.26
C LEU A 230 -2.75 -1.28 -1.82
N GLY A 231 -2.92 0.00 -1.47
CA GLY A 231 -3.38 0.47 -0.17
C GLY A 231 -4.90 0.42 0.05
N VAL A 232 -5.71 0.27 -1.01
CA VAL A 232 -7.18 0.24 -0.91
C VAL A 232 -7.74 -1.18 -0.92
N ASN A 233 -8.94 -1.37 -0.38
CA ASN A 233 -9.61 -2.68 -0.35
C ASN A 233 -10.19 -3.03 -1.73
N LEU A 234 -9.83 -4.18 -2.28
CA LEU A 234 -10.24 -4.60 -3.63
C LEU A 234 -11.78 -4.69 -3.76
N ASP A 235 -12.42 -5.47 -2.89
CA ASP A 235 -13.86 -5.79 -2.97
C ASP A 235 -14.78 -4.59 -2.73
N ASN A 236 -14.40 -3.74 -1.78
CA ASN A 236 -15.26 -2.62 -1.38
C ASN A 236 -14.99 -1.34 -2.18
N TRP A 237 -13.82 -1.23 -2.80
CA TRP A 237 -13.38 0.02 -3.43
C TRP A 237 -13.17 -0.12 -4.93
N ILE A 238 -12.33 -1.06 -5.37
CA ILE A 238 -11.90 -1.16 -6.77
C ILE A 238 -12.96 -1.87 -7.61
N ILE A 239 -13.42 -3.06 -7.20
CA ILE A 239 -14.36 -3.88 -7.97
C ILE A 239 -15.67 -3.12 -8.30
N PRO A 240 -16.35 -2.46 -7.35
CA PRO A 240 -17.60 -1.75 -7.65
C PRO A 240 -17.39 -0.59 -8.63
N ARG A 241 -16.22 0.06 -8.60
CA ARG A 241 -15.89 1.14 -9.53
C ARG A 241 -15.57 0.60 -10.92
N HIS A 242 -14.83 -0.51 -10.98
CA HIS A 242 -14.53 -1.20 -12.22
C HIS A 242 -15.80 -1.64 -12.93
N ASN A 243 -16.74 -2.28 -12.24
CA ASN A 243 -18.00 -2.73 -12.83
C ASN A 243 -18.83 -1.57 -13.41
N VAL A 244 -18.88 -0.42 -12.72
CA VAL A 244 -19.55 0.78 -13.24
C VAL A 244 -18.86 1.28 -14.49
N ILE A 245 -17.53 1.38 -14.49
CA ILE A 245 -16.77 1.91 -15.63
C ILE A 245 -16.86 0.97 -16.83
N GLU A 246 -16.79 -0.35 -16.62
CA GLU A 246 -17.00 -1.35 -17.67
C GLU A 246 -18.39 -1.24 -18.30
N HIS A 247 -19.42 -1.09 -17.47
CA HIS A 247 -20.78 -0.88 -17.97
C HIS A 247 -20.91 0.44 -18.75
N LEU A 248 -20.33 1.53 -18.25
CA LEU A 248 -20.30 2.80 -18.98
C LEU A 248 -19.51 2.70 -20.30
N ARG A 249 -18.47 1.86 -20.35
CA ARG A 249 -17.69 1.59 -21.55
C ARG A 249 -18.53 0.84 -22.60
N SER A 250 -19.34 -0.14 -22.19
CA SER A 250 -20.17 -0.92 -23.11
C SER A 250 -21.31 -0.10 -23.72
N ILE A 251 -21.88 0.86 -22.98
CA ILE A 251 -22.92 1.77 -23.50
C ILE A 251 -22.36 2.97 -24.27
N GLY A 252 -21.02 3.13 -24.32
CA GLY A 252 -20.37 4.28 -24.93
C GLY A 252 -20.59 5.61 -24.18
N GLY A 253 -20.86 5.55 -22.88
CA GLY A 253 -21.11 6.71 -22.01
C GLY A 253 -19.84 7.42 -21.51
N LEU A 254 -18.67 6.86 -21.82
CA LEU A 254 -17.37 7.45 -21.49
C LEU A 254 -16.85 8.27 -22.67
N GLY A 255 -16.65 9.58 -22.43
CA GLY A 255 -16.09 10.50 -23.44
C GLY A 255 -14.58 10.38 -23.61
N ASP A 256 -13.85 10.14 -22.51
CA ASP A 256 -12.39 10.00 -22.49
C ASP A 256 -12.00 8.68 -21.81
N PRO A 257 -10.78 8.16 -22.09
CA PRO A 257 -10.27 6.97 -21.43
C PRO A 257 -10.16 7.17 -19.91
N VAL A 258 -10.66 6.18 -19.18
CA VAL A 258 -10.60 6.19 -17.71
C VAL A 258 -9.22 5.73 -17.25
N GLU A 259 -8.43 6.67 -16.77
CA GLU A 259 -7.13 6.42 -16.14
C GLU A 259 -7.23 5.83 -14.72
N MET A 260 -6.12 5.23 -14.24
CA MET A 260 -6.00 4.63 -12.91
C MET A 260 -6.33 5.60 -11.77
N LYS A 261 -6.04 6.89 -11.92
CA LYS A 261 -6.37 7.94 -10.94
C LYS A 261 -7.86 7.97 -10.55
N HIS A 262 -8.75 7.65 -11.50
CA HIS A 262 -10.20 7.68 -11.25
C HIS A 262 -10.66 6.55 -10.33
N TYR A 263 -9.94 5.42 -10.33
CA TYR A 263 -10.23 4.29 -9.45
C TYR A 263 -9.72 4.55 -8.03
N VAL A 264 -8.53 5.13 -7.91
CA VAL A 264 -7.80 5.20 -6.63
C VAL A 264 -8.02 6.54 -5.92
N GLN A 265 -7.79 7.67 -6.61
CA GLN A 265 -7.77 8.99 -5.99
C GLN A 265 -9.17 9.60 -5.78
N PHE A 266 -10.16 9.18 -6.57
CA PHE A 266 -11.50 9.73 -6.40
C PHE A 266 -12.11 9.27 -5.08
N SER A 267 -12.58 10.24 -4.29
CA SER A 267 -13.43 9.95 -3.15
C SER A 267 -14.70 9.26 -3.63
N ARG A 268 -15.32 8.46 -2.75
CA ARG A 268 -16.54 7.74 -3.09
C ARG A 268 -17.66 8.67 -3.58
N GLN A 269 -17.78 9.86 -3.00
CA GLN A 269 -18.77 10.87 -3.39
C GLN A 269 -18.44 11.49 -4.76
N ARG A 270 -17.16 11.80 -5.00
CA ARG A 270 -16.71 12.34 -6.29
C ARG A 270 -16.95 11.34 -7.41
N PHE A 271 -16.60 10.06 -7.18
CA PHE A 271 -16.88 8.98 -8.12
C PHE A 271 -18.38 8.85 -8.41
N TYR A 272 -19.21 8.84 -7.36
CA TYR A 272 -20.66 8.75 -7.51
C TYR A 272 -21.22 9.91 -8.33
N ASN A 273 -20.86 11.16 -8.01
CA ASN A 273 -21.38 12.32 -8.73
C ASN A 273 -20.97 12.35 -10.22
N MET A 274 -19.78 11.84 -10.54
CA MET A 274 -19.26 11.84 -11.92
C MET A 274 -19.78 10.67 -12.76
N PHE A 275 -19.76 9.45 -12.23
CA PHE A 275 -20.02 8.23 -13.01
C PHE A 275 -21.37 7.60 -12.72
N VAL A 276 -21.95 7.82 -11.54
CA VAL A 276 -23.16 7.11 -11.12
C VAL A 276 -24.40 8.00 -11.20
N LYS A 277 -24.35 9.23 -10.68
CA LYS A 277 -25.48 10.17 -10.68
C LYS A 277 -26.05 10.49 -12.07
N PRO A 278 -25.23 10.63 -13.14
CA PRO A 278 -25.75 10.86 -14.48
C PRO A 278 -26.45 9.63 -15.09
N TYR A 279 -26.17 8.43 -14.56
CA TYR A 279 -26.60 7.15 -15.13
C TYR A 279 -27.31 6.32 -14.06
N PRO A 280 -28.65 6.40 -13.94
CA PRO A 280 -29.39 5.73 -12.86
C PRO A 280 -29.23 4.21 -12.83
N GLU A 281 -28.92 3.59 -13.97
CA GLU A 281 -28.62 2.15 -14.08
C GLU A 281 -27.35 1.77 -13.29
N CYS A 282 -26.36 2.66 -13.23
CA CYS A 282 -25.12 2.46 -12.48
C CYS A 282 -25.33 2.47 -10.97
N GLU A 283 -26.44 3.02 -10.46
CA GLU A 283 -26.75 2.98 -9.02
C GLU A 283 -26.95 1.56 -8.51
N ARG A 284 -27.53 0.68 -9.34
CA ARG A 284 -27.70 -0.73 -9.00
C ARG A 284 -26.36 -1.46 -8.91
N ILE A 285 -25.44 -1.13 -9.82
CA ILE A 285 -24.10 -1.73 -9.90
C ILE A 285 -23.21 -1.23 -8.75
N PHE A 286 -23.21 0.07 -8.49
CA PHE A 286 -22.38 0.68 -7.44
C PHE A 286 -22.94 0.47 -6.02
N GLY A 287 -24.27 0.37 -5.89
CA GLY A 287 -24.99 0.31 -4.63
C GLY A 287 -25.24 -1.10 -4.09
N GLY A 288 -24.94 -2.16 -4.84
CA GLY A 288 -25.23 -3.55 -4.49
C GLY A 288 -24.79 -3.92 -3.07
N THR A 289 -23.56 -3.58 -2.67
CA THR A 289 -23.01 -3.88 -1.34
C THR A 289 -23.55 -2.98 -0.21
N VAL A 290 -24.17 -1.85 -0.57
CA VAL A 290 -24.52 -0.75 0.34
C VAL A 290 -25.97 -0.85 0.78
N ARG A 291 -26.86 -1.42 -0.04
CA ARG A 291 -28.22 -1.76 0.40
C ARG A 291 -28.21 -2.84 1.48
N GLU A 292 -27.38 -3.88 1.34
CA GLU A 292 -27.23 -4.93 2.37
C GLU A 292 -26.62 -4.39 3.68
N LYS A 293 -25.50 -3.66 3.60
CA LYS A 293 -24.86 -3.09 4.80
C LYS A 293 -25.66 -1.95 5.44
N ARG A 294 -26.36 -1.09 4.67
CA ARG A 294 -27.26 -0.05 5.24
C ARG A 294 -28.52 -0.64 5.87
N GLY A 295 -29.01 -1.78 5.35
CA GLY A 295 -30.06 -2.55 6.01
C GLY A 295 -29.65 -3.02 7.41
N GLN A 296 -28.37 -3.36 7.60
CA GLN A 296 -27.84 -3.85 8.89
C GLN A 296 -27.29 -2.76 9.82
N THR A 297 -26.68 -1.68 9.32
CA THR A 297 -25.92 -0.72 10.18
C THR A 297 -26.53 0.66 10.31
N MET A 298 -27.60 0.98 9.59
CA MET A 298 -28.17 2.34 9.60
C MET A 298 -29.68 2.36 9.81
N ARG A 299 -30.19 1.61 10.80
CA ARG A 299 -31.29 2.19 11.60
C ARG A 299 -30.69 3.43 12.26
N ARG A 300 -31.09 4.61 11.76
CA ARG A 300 -30.69 5.93 12.26
C ARG A 300 -30.65 5.89 13.80
N ARG A 301 -29.47 6.08 14.39
CA ARG A 301 -29.27 6.10 15.85
C ARG A 301 -29.94 7.28 16.56
N LEU A 302 -30.64 8.15 15.82
CA LEU A 302 -31.52 9.15 16.42
C LEU A 302 -32.97 8.70 16.24
N PRO A 303 -33.73 8.56 17.34
CA PRO A 303 -35.18 8.40 17.27
C PRO A 303 -35.76 9.47 16.34
N THR A 304 -36.44 9.03 15.28
CA THR A 304 -37.26 9.91 14.45
C THR A 304 -38.22 10.66 15.36
N GLY A 305 -38.03 11.97 15.53
CA GLY A 305 -38.86 12.80 16.41
C GLY A 305 -38.10 13.58 17.48
N LEU A 306 -36.79 13.37 17.69
CA LEU A 306 -36.01 14.14 18.68
C LEU A 306 -36.07 15.66 18.45
N TRP A 307 -36.21 16.10 17.20
CA TRP A 307 -36.34 17.51 16.83
C TRP A 307 -37.63 18.15 17.33
N LYS A 308 -38.65 17.35 17.67
CA LYS A 308 -39.89 17.83 18.31
C LYS A 308 -39.67 18.19 19.78
N LEU A 309 -38.65 17.63 20.43
CA LEU A 309 -38.29 17.91 21.83
C LEU A 309 -37.47 19.20 21.96
N PHE A 310 -36.82 19.64 20.87
CA PHE A 310 -36.03 20.88 20.82
C PHE A 310 -36.80 22.06 20.20
N MET A 311 -38.14 22.01 20.20
CA MET A 311 -38.92 23.17 19.78
C MET A 311 -38.88 24.20 20.92
N PRO A 312 -38.39 25.44 20.68
CA PRO A 312 -38.39 26.47 21.70
C PRO A 312 -39.83 26.70 22.18
N VAL A 313 -39.99 26.87 23.50
CA VAL A 313 -41.28 27.17 24.11
C VAL A 313 -41.84 28.41 23.40
N LYS A 314 -43.04 28.30 22.83
CA LYS A 314 -43.72 29.45 22.23
C LYS A 314 -44.00 30.43 23.37
N HIS A 315 -43.30 31.56 23.38
CA HIS A 315 -43.60 32.62 24.32
C HIS A 315 -44.89 33.30 23.84
N GLU A 316 -45.94 33.25 24.65
CA GLU A 316 -47.13 34.05 24.42
C GLU A 316 -46.73 35.49 24.70
N ARG A 317 -46.70 36.34 23.66
CA ARG A 317 -46.38 37.76 23.83
C ARG A 317 -47.36 38.37 24.82
N THR A 318 -46.88 38.81 25.97
CA THR A 318 -47.71 39.53 26.94
C THR A 318 -48.10 40.89 26.36
N GLU A 319 -49.27 41.42 26.73
CA GLU A 319 -49.73 42.71 26.21
C GLU A 319 -48.74 43.86 26.51
N GLU A 320 -47.96 43.71 27.58
CA GLU A 320 -46.88 44.60 27.99
C GLU A 320 -45.70 44.58 27.00
N GLU A 321 -45.29 43.40 26.54
CA GLU A 321 -44.25 43.27 25.51
C GLU A 321 -44.69 43.88 24.19
N VAL A 322 -45.98 43.76 23.83
CA VAL A 322 -46.53 44.39 22.61
C VAL A 322 -46.54 45.90 22.73
N LYS A 323 -46.93 46.45 23.89
CA LYS A 323 -46.87 47.90 24.16
C LYS A 323 -45.42 48.40 24.14
N ASN A 324 -44.49 47.68 24.75
CA ASN A 324 -43.06 48.03 24.75
C ASN A 324 -42.46 48.01 23.34
N MET A 325 -42.78 47.00 22.51
CA MET A 325 -42.37 46.99 21.11
C MET A 325 -42.97 48.17 20.33
N LYS A 326 -44.23 48.54 20.61
CA LYS A 326 -44.90 49.65 19.93
C LYS A 326 -44.26 51.00 20.28
N ILE A 327 -43.89 51.19 21.55
CA ILE A 327 -43.13 52.36 22.01
C ILE A 327 -41.77 52.42 21.33
N VAL A 328 -41.04 51.30 21.22
CA VAL A 328 -39.74 51.25 20.52
C VAL A 328 -39.88 51.59 19.04
N VAL A 329 -40.91 51.11 18.36
CA VAL A 329 -41.16 51.43 16.95
C VAL A 329 -41.58 52.89 16.76
N GLU A 330 -42.37 53.45 17.67
CA GLU A 330 -42.75 54.87 17.66
C GLU A 330 -41.55 55.79 17.96
N SER A 331 -40.57 55.33 18.74
CA SER A 331 -39.33 56.08 19.05
C SER A 331 -38.35 56.15 17.87
N LEU A 332 -38.56 55.36 16.82
CA LEU A 332 -37.73 55.30 15.62
C LEU A 332 -38.30 56.13 14.44
N ARG A 333 -39.40 56.86 14.67
CA ARG A 333 -39.99 57.82 13.72
C ARG A 333 -39.57 59.24 14.03
#